data_AF-A0A7Y4RGX8-F1
#
_entry.id   AF-A0A7Y4RGX8-F1
#
_cell.length_a   1.000
_cell.length_b   1.000
_cell.length_c   1.000
_cell.angle_alpha   90.00
_cell.angle_beta   90.00
_cell.angle_gamma   90.00
#
_symmetry.space_group_name_H-M   'P 1'
#
loop_
_entity.id
_entity.type
_entity.pdbx_description
1 polymer ?
#
loop_
_entity_poly.entity_id
_entity_poly.type
_entity_poly.pdbx_seq_one_letter_code
_entity_poly.pdbx_strand_id
1 'polypeptide(L)'
;MEKTRENSMNEQLSDTSRHQQVSWILLLGLLFLRIPLIAILKYFRVELDWIDAIVRIGTYSLTVFMIWWEIDHLAEFHIDTFVIMIVILFGPIQTLIWSYWKLTRLLVFPNIPSLIIWLISIVFAFALWRDRSRVPQLKPASLKWFFIGTLVGLVASSVLSFPFSFQILSEQVSYGGSVKAVLVDILADIPLDFVNQIGYAAVIEEPLFRGFLWGHLKKLDWHEKWIWLFQAGLFTLGHFYYINTDPILFWMIIPVNALVFGWLAWRSRTLASSMAAHGIINSTGYSFAYLVALFRLG
;
A
#
# COMPACT_ATOMS: atom_id res chain seq x y z
N MET A 1 4.88 51.20 7.84
CA MET A 1 4.31 50.20 6.91
C MET A 1 5.30 49.10 6.55
N GLU A 2 6.58 49.41 6.33
CA GLU A 2 7.61 48.41 5.96
C GLU A 2 7.87 47.35 7.05
N LYS A 3 8.02 47.77 8.31
CA LYS A 3 8.20 46.87 9.46
C LYS A 3 7.03 45.89 9.69
N THR A 4 5.81 46.28 9.32
CA THR A 4 4.62 45.41 9.42
C THR A 4 4.61 44.34 8.34
N ARG A 5 5.09 44.65 7.13
CA ARG A 5 5.26 43.68 6.03
C ARG A 5 6.33 42.65 6.35
N GLU A 6 7.46 43.11 6.88
CA GLU A 6 8.59 42.24 7.23
C GLU A 6 8.21 41.22 8.32
N ASN A 7 7.45 41.64 9.34
CA ASN A 7 6.92 40.73 10.36
C ASN A 7 5.95 39.69 9.77
N SER A 8 5.03 40.10 8.89
CA SER A 8 4.06 39.17 8.27
C SER A 8 4.72 38.11 7.38
N MET A 9 5.81 38.49 6.69
CA MET A 9 6.56 37.57 5.82
C MET A 9 7.36 36.55 6.66
N ASN A 10 7.97 36.99 7.75
CA ASN A 10 8.72 36.11 8.65
C ASN A 10 7.80 35.10 9.36
N GLU A 11 6.59 35.50 9.75
CA GLU A 11 5.59 34.58 10.33
C GLU A 11 5.18 33.48 9.34
N GLN A 12 4.87 33.83 8.09
CA GLN A 12 4.50 32.86 7.05
C GLN A 12 5.61 31.86 6.72
N LEU A 13 6.87 32.32 6.67
CA LEU A 13 8.03 31.45 6.46
C LEU A 13 8.20 30.47 7.63
N SER A 14 7.98 30.93 8.87
CA SER A 14 8.11 30.09 10.06
C SER A 14 7.04 28.99 10.12
N ASP A 15 5.81 29.29 9.71
CA ASP A 15 4.70 28.34 9.73
C ASP A 15 4.90 27.24 8.67
N THR A 16 5.33 27.63 7.47
CA THR A 16 5.70 26.70 6.39
C THR A 16 6.81 25.74 6.82
N SER A 17 7.83 26.24 7.53
CA SER A 17 8.92 25.40 8.03
C SER A 17 8.45 24.40 9.08
N ARG A 18 7.54 24.78 9.99
CA ARG A 18 7.00 23.87 11.01
C ARG A 18 6.12 22.80 10.39
N HIS A 19 5.26 23.18 9.44
CA HIS A 19 4.43 22.25 8.68
C HIS A 19 5.26 21.15 8.02
N GLN A 20 6.32 21.56 7.32
CA GLN A 20 7.24 20.64 6.64
C GLN A 20 7.98 19.72 7.63
N GLN A 21 8.42 20.23 8.78
CA GLN A 21 9.08 19.42 9.81
C GLN A 21 8.17 18.31 10.35
N VAL A 22 6.91 18.63 10.65
CA VAL A 22 5.93 17.64 11.11
C VAL A 22 5.72 16.57 10.05
N SER A 23 5.53 16.95 8.78
CA SER A 23 5.34 15.99 7.68
C SER A 23 6.53 15.05 7.51
N TRP A 24 7.77 15.54 7.65
CA TRP A 24 8.96 14.70 7.62
C TRP A 24 9.04 13.73 8.81
N ILE A 25 8.68 14.18 10.02
CA ILE A 25 8.65 13.30 11.20
C ILE A 25 7.63 12.18 11.00
N LEU A 26 6.43 12.51 10.50
CA LEU A 26 5.40 11.51 10.18
C LEU A 26 5.87 10.52 9.12
N LEU A 27 6.49 11.03 8.05
CA LEU A 27 7.03 10.21 6.97
C LEU A 27 8.12 9.26 7.47
N LEU A 28 9.07 9.76 8.27
CA LEU A 28 10.11 8.94 8.88
C LEU A 28 9.53 7.88 9.83
N GLY A 29 8.50 8.24 10.62
CA GLY A 29 7.76 7.31 11.45
C GLY A 29 7.10 6.19 10.64
N LEU A 30 6.43 6.53 9.53
CA LEU A 30 5.84 5.56 8.61
C LEU A 30 6.90 4.63 7.99
N LEU A 31 8.02 5.20 7.51
CA LEU A 31 9.13 4.43 6.96
C LEU A 31 9.75 3.50 7.99
N PHE A 32 9.95 3.97 9.23
CA PHE A 32 10.50 3.17 10.32
C PHE A 32 9.60 1.98 10.68
N LEU A 33 8.29 2.23 10.85
CA LEU A 33 7.32 1.18 11.16
C LEU A 33 7.21 0.15 10.03
N ARG A 34 7.36 0.58 8.77
CA ARG A 34 7.17 -0.30 7.61
C ARG A 34 8.41 -1.08 7.19
N ILE A 35 9.59 -0.46 7.28
CA ILE A 35 10.81 -1.05 6.74
C ILE A 35 11.61 -1.70 7.87
N PRO A 36 12.36 -0.98 8.74
CA PRO A 36 13.14 -1.61 9.81
C PRO A 36 12.30 -2.54 10.69
N LEU A 37 11.16 -2.07 11.20
CA LEU A 37 10.43 -2.82 12.22
C LEU A 37 9.84 -4.12 11.66
N ILE A 38 9.12 -4.07 10.54
CA ILE A 38 8.57 -5.29 9.90
C ILE A 38 9.70 -6.21 9.42
N ALA A 39 10.76 -5.66 8.81
CA ALA A 39 11.88 -6.48 8.34
C ALA A 39 12.56 -7.23 9.49
N ILE A 40 12.82 -6.56 10.62
CA ILE A 40 13.40 -7.18 11.82
C ILE A 40 12.47 -8.26 12.37
N LEU A 41 11.19 -7.95 12.58
CA LEU A 41 10.23 -8.90 13.15
C LEU A 41 10.12 -10.18 12.30
N LYS A 42 10.02 -10.03 10.97
CA LYS A 42 9.94 -11.15 10.05
C LYS A 42 11.25 -11.91 9.92
N TYR A 43 12.38 -11.21 9.89
CA TYR A 43 13.71 -11.83 9.80
C TYR A 43 14.00 -12.72 11.02
N PHE A 44 13.67 -12.23 12.23
CA PHE A 44 13.83 -13.01 13.47
C PHE A 44 12.66 -13.96 13.75
N ARG A 45 11.67 -14.08 12.84
CA ARG A 45 10.48 -14.93 12.99
C ARG A 45 9.75 -14.71 14.32
N VAL A 46 9.69 -13.46 14.76
CA VAL A 46 8.99 -13.06 15.98
C VAL A 46 7.50 -12.97 15.66
N GLU A 47 6.80 -14.07 15.82
CA GLU A 47 5.35 -14.15 15.65
C GLU A 47 4.65 -13.67 16.92
N LEU A 48 4.58 -12.35 17.08
CA LEU A 48 3.79 -11.72 18.13
C LEU A 48 2.62 -10.99 17.48
N ASP A 49 1.45 -11.63 17.49
CA ASP A 49 0.21 -11.09 16.89
C ASP A 49 -0.07 -9.64 17.33
N TRP A 50 0.23 -9.32 18.59
CA TRP A 50 0.07 -7.98 19.13
C TRP A 50 0.99 -6.96 18.47
N ILE A 51 2.22 -7.32 18.12
CA ILE A 51 3.14 -6.41 17.45
C ILE A 51 2.66 -6.15 16.01
N ASP A 52 2.24 -7.19 15.27
CA ASP A 52 1.66 -7.00 13.93
C ASP A 52 0.42 -6.08 14.00
N ALA A 53 -0.46 -6.29 14.99
CA ALA A 53 -1.62 -5.43 15.21
C ALA A 53 -1.23 -3.96 15.50
N ILE A 54 -0.26 -3.74 16.39
CA ILE A 54 0.23 -2.38 16.74
C ILE A 54 0.86 -1.70 15.51
N VAL A 55 1.70 -2.42 14.76
CA VAL A 55 2.34 -1.87 13.55
C VAL A 55 1.30 -1.47 12.51
N ARG A 56 0.28 -2.28 12.31
CA ARG A 56 -0.81 -2.00 11.36
C ARG A 56 -1.67 -0.83 11.78
N ILE A 57 -2.12 -0.82 13.04
CA ILE A 57 -2.91 0.30 13.58
C ILE A 57 -2.08 1.58 13.50
N GLY A 58 -0.81 1.54 13.92
CA GLY A 58 0.09 2.69 13.91
C GLY A 58 0.31 3.23 12.49
N THR A 59 0.61 2.36 11.53
CA THR A 59 0.81 2.77 10.13
C THR A 59 -0.48 3.30 9.48
N TYR A 60 -1.63 2.68 9.74
CA TYR A 60 -2.93 3.18 9.27
C TYR A 60 -3.24 4.55 9.90
N SER A 61 -3.04 4.71 11.20
CA SER A 61 -3.27 5.96 11.94
C SER A 61 -2.39 7.09 11.41
N LEU A 62 -1.09 6.83 11.24
CA LEU A 62 -0.14 7.82 10.71
C LEU A 62 -0.45 8.18 9.26
N THR A 63 -0.86 7.21 8.43
CA THR A 63 -1.27 7.46 7.04
C THR A 63 -2.47 8.40 7.00
N VAL A 64 -3.52 8.07 7.76
CA VAL A 64 -4.74 8.88 7.87
C VAL A 64 -4.43 10.27 8.42
N PHE A 65 -3.61 10.36 9.47
CA PHE A 65 -3.20 11.63 10.04
C PHE A 65 -2.41 12.48 9.04
N MET A 66 -1.52 11.88 8.25
CA MET A 66 -0.76 12.57 7.23
C MET A 66 -1.64 13.07 6.07
N ILE A 67 -2.67 12.31 5.68
CA ILE A 67 -3.68 12.79 4.70
C ILE A 67 -4.43 13.99 5.25
N TRP A 68 -4.86 13.95 6.51
CA TRP A 68 -5.53 15.09 7.13
C TRP A 68 -4.60 16.31 7.28
N TRP A 69 -3.33 16.08 7.67
CA TRP A 69 -2.32 17.12 7.83
C TRP A 69 -2.03 17.84 6.51
N GLU A 70 -1.89 17.08 5.42
CA GLU A 70 -1.60 17.60 4.08
C GLU A 70 -2.86 17.90 3.25
N ILE A 71 -4.03 18.08 3.89
CA ILE A 71 -5.33 18.17 3.19
C ILE A 71 -5.36 19.21 2.05
N ASP A 72 -4.71 20.37 2.24
CA ASP A 72 -4.67 21.45 1.23
C ASP A 72 -3.70 21.16 0.07
N HIS A 73 -2.80 20.18 0.24
CA HIS A 73 -1.74 19.84 -0.71
C HIS A 73 -1.87 18.42 -1.27
N LEU A 74 -2.96 17.69 -0.98
CA LEU A 74 -3.14 16.29 -1.39
C LEU A 74 -2.97 16.03 -2.89
N ALA A 75 -3.32 17.01 -3.73
CA ALA A 75 -3.11 16.91 -5.17
C ALA A 75 -1.62 16.78 -5.56
N GLU A 76 -0.70 17.37 -4.78
CA GLU A 76 0.75 17.26 -4.97
C GLU A 76 1.27 15.86 -4.65
N PHE A 77 0.53 15.13 -3.82
CA PHE A 77 0.81 13.75 -3.41
C PHE A 77 0.00 12.72 -4.22
N HIS A 78 -0.62 13.12 -5.33
CA HIS A 78 -1.47 12.26 -6.16
C HIS A 78 -2.69 11.65 -5.42
N ILE A 79 -3.13 12.27 -4.32
CA ILE A 79 -4.27 11.84 -3.52
C ILE A 79 -5.48 12.70 -3.88
N ASP A 80 -6.56 12.05 -4.29
CA ASP A 80 -7.86 12.68 -4.54
C ASP A 80 -8.97 12.04 -3.71
N THR A 81 -10.22 12.50 -3.87
CA THR A 81 -11.35 11.94 -3.11
C THR A 81 -11.48 10.42 -3.27
N PHE A 82 -11.19 9.88 -4.45
CA PHE A 82 -11.34 8.45 -4.69
C PHE A 82 -10.33 7.64 -3.88
N VAL A 83 -9.07 8.08 -3.85
CA VAL A 83 -8.03 7.49 -3.01
C VAL A 83 -8.39 7.58 -1.52
N ILE A 84 -8.91 8.72 -1.08
CA ILE A 84 -9.37 8.91 0.32
C ILE A 84 -10.51 7.93 0.65
N MET A 85 -11.48 7.76 -0.24
CA MET A 85 -12.55 6.77 -0.08
C MET A 85 -12.00 5.34 0.05
N ILE A 86 -11.00 4.98 -0.77
CA ILE A 86 -10.35 3.67 -0.67
C ILE A 86 -9.72 3.49 0.72
N VAL A 87 -8.97 4.48 1.21
CA VAL A 87 -8.32 4.43 2.54
C VAL A 87 -9.34 4.29 3.67
N ILE A 88 -10.44 5.05 3.64
CA ILE A 88 -11.48 5.02 4.68
C ILE A 88 -12.25 3.71 4.68
N LEU A 89 -12.62 3.20 3.51
CA LEU A 89 -13.53 2.06 3.38
C LEU A 89 -12.78 0.72 3.51
N PHE A 90 -11.66 0.56 2.83
CA PHE A 90 -11.05 -0.77 2.67
C PHE A 90 -10.29 -1.24 3.92
N GLY A 91 -9.76 -0.32 4.74
CA GLY A 91 -9.14 -0.69 6.03
C GLY A 91 -10.11 -1.46 6.94
N PRO A 92 -11.29 -0.90 7.27
CA PRO A 92 -12.34 -1.60 8.01
C PRO A 92 -12.89 -2.85 7.29
N ILE A 93 -13.20 -2.77 6.00
CA ILE A 93 -13.77 -3.89 5.23
C ILE A 93 -12.88 -5.13 5.31
N GLN A 94 -11.57 -4.96 5.20
CA GLN A 94 -10.62 -6.06 5.31
C GLN A 94 -10.73 -6.82 6.65
N THR A 95 -11.02 -6.15 7.76
CA THR A 95 -11.23 -6.82 9.07
C THR A 95 -12.48 -7.71 9.07
N LEU A 96 -13.50 -7.38 8.27
CA LEU A 96 -14.70 -8.20 8.06
C LEU A 96 -14.40 -9.39 7.17
N ILE A 97 -13.60 -9.21 6.11
CA ILE A 97 -13.17 -10.28 5.21
C ILE A 97 -12.41 -11.36 6.01
N TRP A 98 -11.51 -10.94 6.90
CA TRP A 98 -10.80 -11.86 7.77
C TRP A 98 -11.71 -12.63 8.74
N SER A 99 -12.79 -12.01 9.18
CA SER A 99 -13.82 -12.65 10.01
C SER A 99 -14.61 -13.67 9.19
N TYR A 100 -14.99 -13.33 7.96
CA TYR A 100 -15.63 -14.23 7.01
C TYR A 100 -14.77 -15.48 6.72
N TRP A 101 -13.46 -15.30 6.54
CA TRP A 101 -12.50 -16.40 6.38
C TRP A 101 -12.14 -17.13 7.68
N LYS A 102 -12.73 -16.75 8.82
CA LYS A 102 -12.50 -17.37 10.13
C LYS A 102 -11.02 -17.40 10.54
N LEU A 103 -10.26 -16.36 10.15
CA LEU A 103 -8.86 -16.24 10.55
C LEU A 103 -8.75 -15.97 12.05
N THR A 104 -7.77 -16.58 12.71
CA THR A 104 -7.53 -16.43 14.16
C THR A 104 -6.51 -15.32 14.43
N ARG A 105 -6.76 -14.10 13.93
CA ARG A 105 -5.87 -12.93 14.10
C ARG A 105 -6.48 -11.86 14.99
N LEU A 106 -5.66 -11.11 15.70
CA LEU A 106 -6.11 -10.03 16.60
C LEU A 106 -6.87 -8.89 15.90
N LEU A 107 -6.63 -8.67 14.61
CA LEU A 107 -7.29 -7.64 13.82
C LEU A 107 -8.56 -8.13 13.09
N VAL A 108 -8.97 -9.37 13.33
CA VAL A 108 -10.26 -9.87 12.82
C VAL A 108 -11.41 -9.21 13.58
N PHE A 109 -12.44 -8.77 12.86
CA PHE A 109 -13.65 -8.22 13.49
C PHE A 109 -14.41 -9.33 14.25
N PRO A 110 -14.90 -9.10 15.49
CA PRO A 110 -14.99 -7.82 16.21
C PRO A 110 -13.93 -7.62 17.32
N ASN A 111 -12.73 -8.17 17.18
CA ASN A 111 -11.70 -8.05 18.23
C ASN A 111 -11.33 -6.58 18.48
N ILE A 112 -10.96 -6.24 19.73
CA ILE A 112 -10.66 -4.85 20.15
C ILE A 112 -9.68 -4.14 19.19
N PRO A 113 -8.56 -4.74 18.76
CA PRO A 113 -7.64 -4.09 17.83
C PRO A 113 -8.30 -3.72 16.48
N SER A 114 -9.20 -4.55 15.97
CA SER A 114 -9.95 -4.24 14.74
C SER A 114 -10.88 -3.03 14.94
N LEU A 115 -11.53 -2.91 16.10
CA LEU A 115 -12.43 -1.79 16.42
C LEU A 115 -11.70 -0.44 16.45
N ILE A 116 -10.40 -0.45 16.74
CA ILE A 116 -9.56 0.76 16.67
C ILE A 116 -9.43 1.23 15.21
N ILE A 117 -9.25 0.32 14.24
CA ILE A 117 -9.22 0.68 12.81
C ILE A 117 -10.54 1.33 12.40
N TRP A 118 -11.67 0.73 12.78
CA TRP A 118 -12.99 1.29 12.54
C TRP A 118 -13.15 2.70 13.13
N LEU A 119 -12.74 2.89 14.38
CA LEU A 119 -12.79 4.18 15.06
C LEU A 119 -11.96 5.23 14.31
N ILE A 120 -10.73 4.90 13.90
CA ILE A 120 -9.86 5.79 13.12
C ILE A 120 -10.55 6.19 11.81
N SER A 121 -11.10 5.23 11.06
CA SER A 121 -11.77 5.50 9.79
C SER A 121 -13.00 6.40 9.96
N ILE A 122 -13.80 6.19 11.01
CA ILE A 122 -14.99 7.00 11.31
C ILE A 122 -14.59 8.42 11.72
N VAL A 123 -13.65 8.57 12.65
CA VAL A 123 -13.15 9.88 13.09
C VAL A 123 -12.57 10.65 11.91
N PHE A 124 -11.81 9.98 11.05
CA PHE A 124 -11.24 10.60 9.87
C PHE A 124 -12.30 11.01 8.84
N ALA A 125 -13.28 10.15 8.56
CA ALA A 125 -14.40 10.49 7.69
C ALA A 125 -15.17 11.71 8.20
N PHE A 126 -15.38 11.80 9.52
CA PHE A 126 -16.00 12.96 10.15
C PHE A 126 -15.15 14.23 10.04
N ALA A 127 -13.83 14.13 10.27
CA ALA A 127 -12.90 15.24 10.11
C ALA A 127 -12.93 15.79 8.67
N LEU A 128 -12.89 14.92 7.67
CA LEU A 128 -12.99 15.31 6.26
C LEU A 128 -14.34 15.88 5.88
N TRP A 129 -15.43 15.39 6.47
CA TRP A 129 -16.76 15.95 6.25
C TRP A 129 -16.86 17.39 6.76
N ARG A 130 -16.26 17.68 7.92
CA ARG A 130 -16.13 19.05 8.45
C ARG A 130 -15.27 19.94 7.55
N ASP A 131 -14.17 19.39 7.03
CA ASP A 131 -13.22 20.09 6.17
C ASP A 131 -13.48 19.90 4.66
N ARG A 132 -14.72 19.57 4.27
CA ARG A 132 -15.07 19.14 2.89
C ARG A 132 -14.69 20.11 1.78
N SER A 133 -14.59 21.40 2.09
CA SER A 133 -14.19 22.44 1.13
C SER A 133 -12.70 22.39 0.77
N ARG A 134 -11.89 21.76 1.61
CA ARG A 134 -10.43 21.59 1.42
C ARG A 134 -10.07 20.28 0.72
N VAL A 135 -10.98 19.30 0.76
CA VAL A 135 -10.77 17.99 0.13
C VAL A 135 -10.72 18.15 -1.40
N PRO A 136 -9.70 17.59 -2.08
CA PRO A 136 -9.63 17.60 -3.54
C PRO A 136 -10.89 17.00 -4.16
N GLN A 137 -11.26 17.45 -5.36
CA GLN A 137 -12.41 16.92 -6.08
C GLN A 137 -12.15 15.51 -6.64
N LEU A 138 -13.24 14.75 -6.79
CA LEU A 138 -13.23 13.44 -7.42
C LEU A 138 -12.86 13.59 -8.90
N LYS A 139 -11.74 13.00 -9.32
CA LYS A 139 -11.35 12.99 -10.73
C LYS A 139 -11.90 11.72 -11.40
N PRO A 140 -12.76 11.80 -12.42
CA PRO A 140 -13.21 10.63 -13.17
C PRO A 140 -12.04 9.82 -13.78
N ALA A 141 -10.94 10.51 -14.08
CA ALA A 141 -9.70 9.89 -14.52
C ALA A 141 -9.14 8.87 -13.51
N SER A 142 -9.34 9.08 -12.20
CA SER A 142 -8.85 8.15 -11.17
C SER A 142 -9.58 6.82 -11.21
N LEU A 143 -10.88 6.82 -11.48
CA LEU A 143 -11.63 5.60 -11.69
C LEU A 143 -11.16 4.85 -12.95
N LYS A 144 -10.96 5.56 -14.06
CA LYS A 144 -10.38 4.96 -15.28
C LYS A 144 -9.01 4.34 -15.00
N TRP A 145 -8.15 5.06 -14.30
CA TRP A 145 -6.79 4.61 -13.98
C TRP A 145 -6.75 3.49 -12.95
N PHE A 146 -7.75 3.39 -12.06
CA PHE A 146 -7.94 2.23 -11.20
C PHE A 146 -8.12 0.96 -12.04
N PHE A 147 -9.03 0.96 -13.02
CA PHE A 147 -9.24 -0.19 -13.90
C PHE A 147 -8.01 -0.51 -14.76
N ILE A 148 -7.31 0.52 -15.28
CA ILE A 148 -6.05 0.32 -16.00
C ILE A 148 -5.00 -0.33 -15.07
N GLY A 149 -4.92 0.13 -13.82
CA GLY A 149 -4.05 -0.44 -12.79
C GLY A 149 -4.34 -1.92 -12.55
N THR A 150 -5.62 -2.29 -12.39
CA THR A 150 -6.05 -3.69 -12.28
C THR A 150 -5.59 -4.51 -13.49
N LEU A 151 -5.80 -4.01 -14.72
CA LEU A 151 -5.39 -4.72 -15.92
C LEU A 151 -3.87 -4.89 -16.02
N VAL A 152 -3.11 -3.83 -15.75
CA VAL A 152 -1.65 -3.87 -15.74
C VAL A 152 -1.13 -4.84 -14.68
N GLY A 153 -1.74 -4.86 -13.49
CA GLY A 153 -1.39 -5.80 -12.43
C GLY A 153 -1.68 -7.26 -12.80
N LEU A 154 -2.80 -7.54 -13.48
CA LEU A 154 -3.10 -8.88 -13.99
C LEU A 154 -2.05 -9.34 -15.02
N VAL A 155 -1.69 -8.46 -15.96
CA VAL A 155 -0.67 -8.76 -16.98
C VAL A 155 0.69 -8.99 -16.30
N ALA A 156 1.09 -8.11 -15.39
CA ALA A 156 2.33 -8.25 -14.63
C ALA A 156 2.38 -9.57 -13.85
N SER A 157 1.31 -9.91 -13.13
CA SER A 157 1.22 -11.16 -12.37
C SER A 157 1.31 -12.39 -13.26
N SER A 158 0.63 -12.35 -14.42
CA SER A 158 0.69 -13.43 -15.41
C SER A 158 2.10 -13.62 -15.95
N VAL A 159 2.78 -12.54 -16.33
CA VAL A 159 4.17 -12.60 -16.85
C VAL A 159 5.14 -13.08 -15.77
N LEU A 160 5.00 -12.57 -14.55
CA LEU A 160 5.89 -12.88 -13.42
C LEU A 160 5.60 -14.23 -12.76
N SER A 161 4.45 -14.85 -13.06
CA SER A 161 4.09 -16.17 -12.54
C SER A 161 5.08 -17.26 -12.96
N PHE A 162 5.63 -17.18 -14.18
CA PHE A 162 6.58 -18.17 -14.68
C PHE A 162 7.88 -18.22 -13.88
N PRO A 163 8.65 -17.12 -13.71
CA PRO A 163 9.83 -17.16 -12.86
C PRO A 163 9.48 -17.50 -11.41
N PHE A 164 8.35 -17.00 -10.88
CA PHE A 164 7.95 -17.31 -9.50
C PHE A 164 7.64 -18.81 -9.30
N SER A 165 7.13 -19.51 -10.31
CA SER A 165 6.82 -20.95 -10.25
C SER A 165 8.05 -21.85 -9.99
N PHE A 166 9.27 -21.36 -10.22
CA PHE A 166 10.50 -22.11 -9.92
C PHE A 166 10.82 -22.19 -8.43
N GLN A 167 10.15 -21.39 -7.60
CA GLN A 167 10.27 -21.49 -6.14
C GLN A 167 9.28 -22.48 -5.53
N ILE A 168 8.28 -22.89 -6.31
CA ILE A 168 7.27 -23.85 -5.86
C ILE A 168 7.83 -25.26 -6.07
N LEU A 169 7.87 -26.01 -4.97
CA LEU A 169 8.46 -27.35 -4.90
C LEU A 169 7.45 -28.42 -5.35
N SER A 170 7.96 -29.55 -5.85
CA SER A 170 7.15 -30.69 -6.29
C SER A 170 6.27 -31.27 -5.19
N GLU A 171 6.72 -31.23 -3.94
CA GLU A 171 5.95 -31.69 -2.79
C GLU A 171 4.69 -30.82 -2.62
N GLN A 172 4.82 -29.50 -2.75
CA GLN A 172 3.68 -28.58 -2.62
C GLN A 172 2.63 -28.85 -3.70
N VAL A 173 3.07 -29.10 -4.94
CA VAL A 173 2.19 -29.42 -6.07
C VAL A 173 1.48 -30.75 -5.89
N SER A 174 2.19 -31.76 -5.39
CA SER A 174 1.65 -33.12 -5.19
C SER A 174 0.52 -33.16 -4.15
N TYR A 175 0.56 -32.25 -3.16
CA TYR A 175 -0.49 -32.13 -2.13
C TYR A 175 -1.64 -31.20 -2.52
N GLY A 176 -1.42 -30.20 -3.38
CA GLY A 176 -2.37 -29.10 -3.58
C GLY A 176 -3.36 -29.27 -4.74
N GLY A 177 -3.70 -30.51 -5.11
CA GLY A 177 -4.88 -30.82 -5.92
C GLY A 177 -4.74 -30.63 -7.44
N SER A 178 -5.85 -30.84 -8.14
CA SER A 178 -5.91 -30.77 -9.62
C SER A 178 -5.95 -29.33 -10.16
N VAL A 179 -5.55 -29.12 -11.42
CA VAL A 179 -5.70 -27.84 -12.14
C VAL A 179 -7.11 -27.26 -12.01
N LYS A 180 -8.14 -28.12 -12.06
CA LYS A 180 -9.54 -27.69 -11.92
C LYS A 180 -9.82 -27.09 -10.54
N ALA A 181 -9.27 -27.65 -9.47
CA ALA A 181 -9.46 -27.14 -8.11
C ALA A 181 -8.85 -25.73 -8.00
N VAL A 182 -7.61 -25.56 -8.45
CA VAL A 182 -6.93 -24.26 -8.44
C VAL A 182 -7.68 -23.21 -9.24
N LEU A 183 -8.23 -23.55 -10.42
CA LEU A 183 -9.04 -22.62 -11.20
C LEU A 183 -10.33 -22.20 -10.50
N VAL A 184 -10.96 -23.12 -9.76
CA VAL A 184 -12.15 -22.80 -8.96
C VAL A 184 -11.77 -21.85 -7.81
N ASP A 185 -10.69 -22.13 -7.10
CA ASP A 185 -10.21 -21.29 -6.00
C ASP A 185 -9.83 -19.88 -6.49
N ILE A 186 -9.12 -19.81 -7.63
CA ILE A 186 -8.80 -18.54 -8.33
C ILE A 186 -10.08 -17.75 -8.60
N LEU A 187 -11.10 -18.35 -9.20
CA LEU A 187 -12.31 -17.63 -9.58
C LEU A 187 -13.17 -17.24 -8.36
N ALA A 188 -13.17 -18.05 -7.31
CA ALA A 188 -13.94 -17.80 -6.10
C ALA A 188 -13.28 -16.75 -5.18
N ASP A 189 -11.97 -16.84 -4.99
CA ASP A 189 -11.27 -16.10 -3.93
C ASP A 189 -10.63 -14.80 -4.42
N ILE A 190 -10.18 -14.70 -5.68
CA ILE A 190 -9.49 -13.50 -6.18
C ILE A 190 -10.30 -12.22 -6.00
N PRO A 191 -11.62 -12.17 -6.27
CA PRO A 191 -12.37 -10.92 -6.08
C PRO A 191 -12.36 -10.44 -4.62
N LEU A 192 -12.50 -11.37 -3.66
CA LEU A 192 -12.52 -11.04 -2.25
C LEU A 192 -11.12 -10.75 -1.73
N ASP A 193 -10.11 -11.51 -2.18
CA ASP A 193 -8.73 -11.24 -1.82
C ASP A 193 -8.24 -9.92 -2.43
N PHE A 194 -8.67 -9.53 -3.62
CA PHE A 194 -8.35 -8.23 -4.20
C PHE A 194 -8.81 -7.09 -3.30
N VAL A 195 -10.04 -7.16 -2.78
CA VAL A 195 -10.56 -6.19 -1.81
C VAL A 195 -9.75 -6.23 -0.51
N ASN A 196 -9.43 -7.43 -0.01
CA ASN A 196 -8.57 -7.60 1.17
C ASN A 196 -7.19 -6.96 0.96
N GLN A 197 -6.50 -7.20 -0.15
CA GLN A 197 -5.16 -6.69 -0.41
C GLN A 197 -5.13 -5.17 -0.60
N ILE A 198 -6.21 -4.57 -1.15
CA ILE A 198 -6.35 -3.11 -1.16
C ILE A 198 -6.35 -2.59 0.28
N GLY A 199 -7.22 -3.12 1.15
CA GLY A 199 -7.30 -2.69 2.55
C GLY A 199 -6.08 -3.03 3.39
N TYR A 200 -5.38 -4.10 3.04
CA TYR A 200 -4.31 -4.67 3.85
C TYR A 200 -2.93 -4.13 3.53
N ALA A 201 -2.61 -3.95 2.25
CA ALA A 201 -1.28 -3.52 1.80
C ALA A 201 -1.36 -2.17 1.10
N ALA A 202 -2.31 -1.99 0.16
CA ALA A 202 -2.30 -0.81 -0.68
C ALA A 202 -2.59 0.49 0.11
N VAL A 203 -3.56 0.50 1.02
CA VAL A 203 -3.95 1.72 1.77
C VAL A 203 -2.88 2.26 2.71
N ILE A 204 -1.86 1.47 3.08
CA ILE A 204 -0.76 1.95 3.93
C ILE A 204 0.56 2.10 3.19
N GLU A 205 0.80 1.32 2.13
CA GLU A 205 2.06 1.35 1.40
C GLU A 205 2.02 2.35 0.23
N GLU A 206 0.92 2.43 -0.51
CA GLU A 206 0.85 3.34 -1.66
C GLU A 206 0.83 4.82 -1.25
N PRO A 207 0.06 5.27 -0.23
CA PRO A 207 0.17 6.64 0.27
C PRO A 207 1.57 6.97 0.80
N LEU A 208 2.23 6.02 1.47
CA LEU A 208 3.59 6.21 1.98
C LEU A 208 4.59 6.43 0.84
N PHE A 209 4.68 5.48 -0.09
CA PHE A 209 5.68 5.53 -1.16
C PHE A 209 5.25 6.48 -2.28
N ARG A 210 4.15 6.19 -2.98
CA ARG A 210 3.81 6.88 -4.24
C ARG A 210 3.11 8.22 -4.00
N GLY A 211 2.62 8.45 -2.78
CA GLY A 211 2.09 9.72 -2.33
C GLY A 211 3.13 10.58 -1.63
N PHE A 212 3.24 10.44 -0.32
CA PHE A 212 3.99 11.34 0.55
C PHE A 212 5.49 11.35 0.29
N LEU A 213 6.16 10.19 0.27
CA LEU A 213 7.59 10.13 -0.01
C LEU A 213 7.90 10.73 -1.39
N TRP A 214 7.08 10.41 -2.40
CA TRP A 214 7.24 10.97 -3.75
C TRP A 214 7.11 12.49 -3.73
N GLY A 215 6.03 13.02 -3.17
CA GLY A 215 5.75 14.45 -3.13
C GLY A 215 6.81 15.22 -2.35
N HIS A 216 7.27 14.70 -1.20
CA HIS A 216 8.33 15.33 -0.42
C HIS A 216 9.68 15.33 -1.12
N LEU A 217 10.09 14.23 -1.77
CA LEU A 217 11.32 14.21 -2.56
C LEU A 217 11.23 15.17 -3.75
N LYS A 218 10.06 15.28 -4.40
CA LYS A 218 9.82 16.25 -5.48
C LYS A 218 9.92 17.70 -4.97
N LYS A 219 9.48 17.99 -3.74
CA LYS A 219 9.65 19.30 -3.09
C LYS A 219 11.11 19.63 -2.76
N LEU A 220 11.99 18.62 -2.71
CA LEU A 220 13.44 18.79 -2.62
C LEU A 220 14.11 18.81 -4.00
N ASP A 221 13.35 19.08 -5.06
CA ASP A 221 13.83 19.14 -6.45
C ASP A 221 14.47 17.85 -6.99
N TRP A 222 14.14 16.69 -6.41
CA TRP A 222 14.55 15.41 -6.99
C TRP A 222 13.84 15.18 -8.33
N HIS A 223 14.58 14.75 -9.35
CA HIS A 223 13.97 14.33 -10.60
C HIS A 223 13.10 13.09 -10.41
N GLU A 224 11.91 13.10 -11.02
CA GLU A 224 10.91 12.04 -10.89
C GLU A 224 11.43 10.64 -11.23
N LYS A 225 12.34 10.52 -12.21
CA LYS A 225 12.97 9.23 -12.55
C LYS A 225 13.81 8.67 -11.41
N TRP A 226 14.53 9.53 -10.67
CA TRP A 226 15.32 9.12 -9.51
C TRP A 226 14.45 8.77 -8.31
N ILE A 227 13.36 9.53 -8.09
CA ILE A 227 12.36 9.20 -7.07
C ILE A 227 11.80 7.80 -7.33
N TRP A 228 11.40 7.52 -8.57
CA TRP A 228 10.88 6.23 -8.99
C TRP A 228 11.83 5.06 -8.69
N LEU A 229 13.09 5.18 -9.12
CA LEU A 229 14.11 4.15 -8.88
C LEU A 229 14.45 3.99 -7.40
N PHE A 230 14.61 5.11 -6.68
CA PHE A 230 14.88 5.11 -5.25
C PHE A 230 13.77 4.40 -4.46
N GLN A 231 12.51 4.70 -4.78
CA GLN A 231 11.37 4.05 -4.14
C GLN A 231 11.27 2.57 -4.46
N ALA A 232 11.59 2.16 -5.69
CA ALA A 232 11.64 0.74 -6.03
C ALA A 232 12.70 0.02 -5.18
N GLY A 233 13.91 0.58 -5.06
CA GLY A 233 14.96 0.04 -4.20
C GLY A 233 14.54 -0.01 -2.72
N LEU A 234 13.98 1.08 -2.19
CA LEU A 234 13.53 1.16 -0.81
C LEU A 234 12.38 0.17 -0.50
N PHE A 235 11.45 0.00 -1.44
CA PHE A 235 10.37 -0.99 -1.34
C PHE A 235 10.92 -2.42 -1.32
N THR A 236 11.88 -2.74 -2.20
CA THR A 236 12.59 -4.03 -2.17
C THR A 236 13.30 -4.25 -0.84
N LEU A 237 14.01 -3.25 -0.31
CA LEU A 237 14.67 -3.35 0.99
C LEU A 237 13.70 -3.58 2.16
N GLY A 238 12.49 -3.02 2.10
CA GLY A 238 11.41 -3.34 3.05
C GLY A 238 11.02 -4.82 3.09
N HIS A 239 11.39 -5.56 2.05
CA HIS A 239 11.12 -6.98 1.89
C HIS A 239 12.37 -7.86 2.05
N PHE A 240 13.43 -7.34 2.68
CA PHE A 240 14.71 -8.05 2.87
C PHE A 240 14.57 -9.43 3.54
N TYR A 241 13.52 -9.64 4.34
CA TYR A 241 13.25 -10.93 4.98
C TYR A 241 12.99 -12.08 3.99
N TYR A 242 12.69 -11.80 2.71
CA TYR A 242 12.56 -12.82 1.66
C TYR A 242 13.87 -13.25 1.01
N ILE A 243 15.00 -12.56 1.26
CA ILE A 243 16.25 -12.78 0.52
C ILE A 243 16.73 -14.24 0.54
N ASN A 244 16.49 -14.94 1.66
CA ASN A 244 16.91 -16.34 1.85
C ASN A 244 15.76 -17.35 1.71
N THR A 245 14.51 -16.94 1.94
CA THR A 245 13.35 -17.86 1.88
C THR A 245 12.76 -17.92 0.48
N ASP A 246 12.65 -16.77 -0.18
CA ASP A 246 11.99 -16.60 -1.46
C ASP A 246 12.87 -15.71 -2.38
N PRO A 247 14.05 -16.19 -2.81
CA PRO A 247 15.01 -15.39 -3.58
C PRO A 247 14.45 -14.85 -4.91
N ILE A 248 13.65 -15.59 -5.67
CA ILE A 248 13.06 -15.06 -6.92
C ILE A 248 12.06 -13.96 -6.60
N LEU A 249 11.23 -14.14 -5.56
CA LEU A 249 10.33 -13.11 -5.07
C LEU A 249 11.11 -11.82 -4.70
N PHE A 250 12.20 -11.94 -3.94
CA PHE A 250 13.02 -10.82 -3.51
C PHE A 250 13.79 -10.14 -4.65
N TRP A 251 14.51 -10.91 -5.48
CA TRP A 251 15.43 -10.36 -6.49
C TRP A 251 14.76 -9.96 -7.80
N MET A 252 13.58 -10.51 -8.10
CA MET A 252 12.92 -10.29 -9.38
C MET A 252 11.51 -9.73 -9.19
N ILE A 253 10.63 -10.45 -8.51
CA ILE A 253 9.19 -10.14 -8.50
C ILE A 253 8.92 -8.81 -7.80
N ILE A 254 9.45 -8.61 -6.59
CA ILE A 254 9.23 -7.41 -5.79
C ILE A 254 9.80 -6.15 -6.47
N PRO A 255 11.09 -6.11 -6.92
CA PRO A 255 11.62 -4.96 -7.64
C PRO A 255 10.83 -4.59 -8.89
N VAL A 256 10.45 -5.58 -9.71
CA VAL A 256 9.68 -5.35 -10.94
C VAL A 256 8.31 -4.77 -10.59
N ASN A 257 7.60 -5.34 -9.61
CA ASN A 257 6.31 -4.82 -9.17
C ASN A 257 6.42 -3.41 -8.59
N ALA A 258 7.47 -3.12 -7.81
CA ALA A 258 7.71 -1.78 -7.28
C ALA A 258 7.92 -0.75 -8.39
N LEU A 259 8.63 -1.13 -9.46
CA LEU A 259 8.76 -0.30 -10.66
C LEU A 259 7.42 -0.10 -11.36
N VAL A 260 6.60 -1.16 -11.52
CA VAL A 260 5.26 -1.07 -12.11
C VAL A 260 4.37 -0.11 -11.31
N PHE A 261 4.31 -0.24 -9.99
CA PHE A 261 3.51 0.63 -9.11
C PHE A 261 3.93 2.09 -9.24
N GLY A 262 5.25 2.35 -9.21
CA GLY A 262 5.78 3.70 -9.35
C GLY A 262 5.50 4.30 -10.74
N TRP A 263 5.60 3.50 -11.81
CA TRP A 263 5.28 3.94 -13.17
C TRP A 263 3.80 4.29 -13.32
N LEU A 264 2.89 3.46 -12.77
CA LEU A 264 1.45 3.72 -12.78
C LEU A 264 1.10 5.02 -12.06
N ALA A 265 1.61 5.23 -10.85
CA ALA A 265 1.38 6.46 -10.09
C ALA A 265 1.96 7.68 -10.83
N TRP A 266 3.18 7.56 -11.37
CA TRP A 266 3.83 8.62 -12.14
C TRP A 266 3.05 9.00 -13.39
N ARG A 267 2.56 8.02 -14.15
CA ARG A 267 1.86 8.26 -15.42
C ARG A 267 0.45 8.79 -15.23
N SER A 268 -0.25 8.28 -14.23
CA SER A 268 -1.66 8.57 -13.97
C SER A 268 -1.89 9.80 -13.11
N ARG A 269 -0.90 10.18 -12.29
CA ARG A 269 -1.01 11.23 -11.27
C ARG A 269 -2.13 10.96 -10.26
N THR A 270 -2.39 9.69 -9.98
CA THR A 270 -3.33 9.21 -8.96
C THR A 270 -2.81 7.90 -8.34
N LEU A 271 -2.95 7.77 -7.02
CA LEU A 271 -2.61 6.52 -6.34
C LEU A 271 -3.58 5.38 -6.64
N ALA A 272 -4.79 5.69 -7.12
CA ALA A 272 -5.80 4.67 -7.40
C ALA A 272 -5.31 3.59 -8.37
N SER A 273 -4.47 3.97 -9.35
CA SER A 273 -3.87 3.03 -10.30
C SER A 273 -2.89 2.06 -9.64
N SER A 274 -1.96 2.55 -8.82
CA SER A 274 -0.97 1.73 -8.17
C SER A 274 -1.59 0.88 -7.05
N MET A 275 -2.58 1.41 -6.32
CA MET A 275 -3.35 0.64 -5.33
C MET A 275 -4.10 -0.53 -5.96
N ALA A 276 -4.72 -0.32 -7.11
CA ALA A 276 -5.38 -1.39 -7.85
C ALA A 276 -4.39 -2.44 -8.37
N ALA A 277 -3.27 -2.00 -8.96
CA ALA A 277 -2.23 -2.92 -9.42
C ALA A 277 -1.61 -3.72 -8.26
N HIS A 278 -1.35 -3.08 -7.13
CA HIS A 278 -0.81 -3.71 -5.93
C HIS A 278 -1.78 -4.74 -5.37
N GLY A 279 -3.05 -4.37 -5.18
CA GLY A 279 -4.08 -5.29 -4.72
C GLY A 279 -4.15 -6.55 -5.60
N ILE A 280 -4.23 -6.38 -6.92
CA ILE A 280 -4.41 -7.54 -7.82
C ILE A 280 -3.14 -8.39 -7.94
N ILE A 281 -1.96 -7.78 -7.88
CA ILE A 281 -0.68 -8.50 -7.90
C ILE A 281 -0.55 -9.38 -6.66
N ASN A 282 -0.88 -8.85 -5.49
CA ASN A 282 -0.84 -9.64 -4.26
C ASN A 282 -1.87 -10.77 -4.27
N SER A 283 -3.04 -10.54 -4.85
CA SER A 283 -4.10 -11.56 -4.88
C SER A 283 -3.92 -12.65 -5.92
N THR A 284 -3.19 -12.37 -6.99
CA THR A 284 -3.06 -13.33 -8.10
C THR A 284 -1.66 -13.92 -8.23
N GLY A 285 -0.63 -13.26 -7.69
CA GLY A 285 0.77 -13.63 -7.91
C GLY A 285 1.11 -15.08 -7.54
N TYR A 286 0.77 -15.51 -6.32
CA TYR A 286 1.03 -16.88 -5.88
C TYR A 286 0.16 -17.90 -6.62
N SER A 287 -1.15 -17.65 -6.75
CA SER A 287 -2.08 -18.58 -7.40
C SER A 287 -1.75 -18.81 -8.86
N PHE A 288 -1.33 -17.76 -9.59
CA PHE A 288 -0.88 -17.90 -10.97
C PHE A 288 0.45 -18.66 -11.05
N ALA A 289 1.41 -18.36 -10.16
CA ALA A 289 2.67 -19.09 -10.11
C ALA A 289 2.46 -20.59 -9.81
N TYR A 290 1.53 -20.89 -8.91
CA TYR A 290 1.16 -22.26 -8.54
C TYR A 290 0.50 -23.00 -9.71
N LEU A 291 -0.40 -22.34 -10.44
CA LEU A 291 -0.98 -22.88 -11.66
C LEU A 291 0.09 -23.20 -12.71
N VAL A 292 1.07 -22.31 -12.91
CA VAL A 292 2.20 -22.59 -13.82
C VAL A 292 3.06 -23.75 -13.31
N ALA A 293 3.31 -23.84 -12.00
CA ALA A 293 4.06 -24.93 -11.40
C ALA A 293 3.39 -26.30 -11.62
N LEU A 294 2.05 -26.38 -11.55
CA LEU A 294 1.29 -27.59 -11.86
C LEU A 294 1.58 -28.11 -13.28
N PHE A 295 1.65 -27.24 -14.28
CA PHE A 295 1.99 -27.62 -15.66
C PHE A 295 3.48 -27.92 -15.86
N ARG A 296 4.35 -27.29 -15.07
CA ARG A 296 5.80 -27.47 -15.16
C ARG A 296 6.28 -28.77 -14.53
N LEU A 297 5.62 -29.21 -13.45
CA LEU A 297 6.05 -30.33 -12.60
C LEU A 297 5.18 -31.58 -12.71
N GLY A 298 3.94 -31.46 -13.20
CA GLY A 298 3.04 -32.59 -13.47
C GLY A 298 3.21 -33.12 -14.88
#